data_AF-A0A961AH86-F1
#
_entry.id   AF-A0A961AH86-F1
#
_cell.length_a   1.000
_cell.length_b   1.000
_cell.length_c   1.000
_cell.angle_alpha   90.00
_cell.angle_beta   90.00
_cell.angle_gamma   90.00
#
_symmetry.space_group_name_H-M   'P 1'
#
loop_
_entity.id
_entity.type
_entity.pdbx_description
1 polymer ?
#
loop_
_entity_poly.entity_id
_entity_poly.type
_entity_poly.pdbx_seq_one_letter_code
_entity_poly.pdbx_strand_id
1 'polypeptide(L)'
;MAVGTDENVTLAQGGFRYEVAVIPFGGRQKADGTDFVADAFHNSMPYGLQEALALAKAGMIKKVLVHEVSRLGRRPSGVMSVVEALEGCCVSLYWHAQSIETLLPNCKRNPATGIMLALLAEMARAEEETMRERINSGLAEARRKGVTLGRPVGSGLDAAALLVKHKDVVKALKAGQSVRNAAKITGKGPSTVQRVAAALKA
;
A
#
# COMPACT_ATOMS: atom_id res chain seq x y z
N MET A 1 22.47 31.96 3.07
CA MET A 1 21.31 32.84 3.31
C MET A 1 20.07 32.10 2.84
N ALA A 2 19.02 32.14 3.66
CA ALA A 2 17.88 31.23 3.65
C ALA A 2 16.98 31.36 2.41
N VAL A 3 16.43 30.22 1.98
CA VAL A 3 15.34 30.10 1.01
C VAL A 3 14.03 30.26 1.79
N GLY A 4 13.25 31.30 1.48
CA GLY A 4 11.96 31.56 2.11
C GLY A 4 10.91 30.53 1.69
N THR A 5 10.18 30.01 2.68
CA THR A 5 9.25 28.87 2.60
C THR A 5 7.80 29.30 2.82
N ASP A 6 7.25 30.15 1.95
CA ASP A 6 5.83 30.53 2.01
C ASP A 6 5.34 30.95 0.60
N GLU A 7 4.94 29.99 -0.23
CA GLU A 7 4.18 30.30 -1.46
C GLU A 7 2.90 29.46 -1.50
N ASN A 8 1.80 30.08 -1.06
CA ASN A 8 0.43 29.63 -1.34
C ASN A 8 0.15 29.83 -2.84
N VAL A 9 -0.05 28.76 -3.60
CA VAL A 9 -0.40 28.86 -5.03
C VAL A 9 -1.91 28.98 -5.16
N THR A 10 -2.38 30.17 -5.50
CA THR A 10 -3.80 30.45 -5.79
C THR A 10 -4.11 30.03 -7.22
N LEU A 11 -4.88 28.94 -7.42
CA LEU A 11 -5.41 28.58 -8.72
C LEU A 11 -6.86 29.05 -8.84
N ALA A 12 -7.09 30.07 -9.66
CA ALA A 12 -8.42 30.61 -9.94
C ALA A 12 -8.98 30.04 -11.24
N GLN A 13 -9.98 29.15 -11.17
CA GLN A 13 -10.90 28.89 -12.29
C GLN A 13 -12.33 28.64 -11.76
N GLY A 14 -13.32 29.29 -12.38
CA GLY A 14 -14.74 29.01 -12.14
C GLY A 14 -15.40 29.69 -10.92
N GLY A 15 -14.78 30.71 -10.31
CA GLY A 15 -15.40 31.51 -9.26
C GLY A 15 -15.44 30.87 -7.86
N PHE A 16 -14.86 29.67 -7.69
CA PHE A 16 -14.62 29.06 -6.39
C PHE A 16 -13.19 29.36 -5.94
N ARG A 17 -13.03 29.90 -4.72
CA ARG A 17 -11.72 30.10 -4.10
C ARG A 17 -11.26 28.77 -3.53
N TYR A 18 -10.19 28.21 -4.08
CA TYR A 18 -9.51 27.07 -3.50
C TYR A 18 -8.23 27.58 -2.82
N GLU A 19 -8.17 27.54 -1.50
CA GLU A 19 -6.89 27.60 -0.79
C GLU A 19 -6.26 26.20 -0.85
N VAL A 20 -5.44 25.99 -1.89
CA VAL A 20 -4.64 24.76 -2.00
C VAL A 20 -3.38 24.94 -1.17
N ALA A 21 -3.39 24.42 0.05
CA ALA A 21 -2.16 24.23 0.80
C ALA A 21 -1.36 23.07 0.17
N VAL A 22 -0.23 23.38 -0.46
CA VAL A 22 0.75 22.36 -0.85
C VAL A 22 1.41 21.86 0.43
N ILE A 23 1.09 20.62 0.82
CA ILE A 23 1.60 20.03 2.07
C ILE A 23 3.00 19.47 1.79
N PRO A 24 4.09 20.03 2.34
CA PRO A 24 5.35 19.32 2.36
C PRO A 24 5.17 18.04 3.17
N PHE A 25 5.74 16.94 2.66
CA PHE A 25 5.72 15.61 3.24
C PHE A 25 5.71 15.64 4.79
N GLY A 26 4.57 15.33 5.42
CA GLY A 26 4.46 15.17 6.88
C GLY A 26 3.68 16.22 7.67
N GLY A 27 3.00 17.20 7.06
CA GLY A 27 2.17 18.19 7.78
C GLY A 27 0.66 17.90 7.73
N ARG A 28 -0.02 17.79 8.88
CA ARG A 28 -1.49 17.84 8.98
C ARG A 28 -1.92 19.27 9.26
N GLN A 29 -2.70 19.93 8.40
CA GLN A 29 -3.58 21.05 8.81
C GLN A 29 -4.87 21.14 7.97
N LYS A 30 -5.92 21.64 8.62
CA LYS A 30 -7.28 21.87 8.10
C LYS A 30 -7.31 23.20 7.34
N ALA A 31 -7.76 23.19 6.09
CA ALA A 31 -8.20 24.41 5.41
C ALA A 31 -9.74 24.53 5.59
N ASP A 32 -10.19 25.70 6.02
CA ASP A 32 -11.58 26.18 6.07
C ASP A 32 -12.68 25.12 6.21
N GLY A 33 -12.79 24.55 7.41
CA GLY A 33 -14.05 24.06 7.99
C GLY A 33 -14.78 22.86 7.36
N THR A 34 -14.57 22.48 6.10
CA THR A 34 -15.38 21.44 5.43
C THR A 34 -14.64 20.47 4.51
N ASP A 35 -13.35 20.70 4.24
CA ASP A 35 -12.62 19.96 3.20
C ASP A 35 -11.38 19.24 3.76
N PHE A 36 -11.14 18.01 3.29
CA PHE A 36 -9.98 17.19 3.65
C PHE A 36 -9.06 17.00 2.44
N VAL A 37 -7.79 17.42 2.58
CA VAL A 37 -6.76 17.26 1.56
C VAL A 37 -5.98 15.98 1.83
N ALA A 38 -6.07 15.02 0.91
CA ALA A 38 -5.43 13.72 1.04
C ALA A 38 -4.18 13.61 0.16
N ASP A 39 -3.13 14.35 0.52
CA ASP A 39 -1.89 14.39 -0.28
C ASP A 39 -0.88 13.29 0.08
N ALA A 40 -1.12 12.53 1.17
CA ALA A 40 -0.17 11.53 1.65
C ALA A 40 -0.81 10.17 1.96
N PHE A 41 -1.32 9.49 0.93
CA PHE A 41 -1.53 8.03 0.96
C PHE A 41 -0.31 7.30 0.36
N HIS A 42 0.89 7.56 0.88
CA HIS A 42 1.98 6.63 0.68
C HIS A 42 1.75 5.43 1.62
N ASN A 43 1.90 4.22 1.09
CA ASN A 43 1.53 2.92 1.70
C ASN A 43 2.16 2.58 3.08
N SER A 44 2.84 3.52 3.73
CA SER A 44 3.45 3.41 5.05
C SER A 44 2.56 3.93 6.19
N MET A 45 1.43 4.60 5.92
CA MET A 45 0.52 5.12 6.95
C MET A 45 -0.95 4.78 6.63
N PRO A 46 -1.52 3.68 7.14
CA PRO A 46 -2.94 3.30 6.97
C PRO A 46 -3.94 4.32 7.54
N TYR A 47 -3.46 5.33 8.27
CA TYR A 47 -4.29 6.18 9.13
C TYR A 47 -5.06 7.26 8.37
N GLY A 48 -4.50 7.86 7.31
CA GLY A 48 -5.14 9.02 6.69
C GLY A 48 -6.48 8.70 5.99
N LEU A 49 -6.57 7.55 5.30
CA LEU A 49 -7.79 7.19 4.56
C LEU A 49 -8.87 6.70 5.51
N GLN A 50 -8.46 5.94 6.54
CA GLN A 50 -9.35 5.50 7.60
C GLN A 50 -9.89 6.70 8.39
N GLU A 51 -9.05 7.70 8.66
CA GLU A 51 -9.43 8.96 9.29
C GLU A 51 -10.39 9.76 8.40
N ALA A 52 -10.10 9.89 7.09
CA ALA A 52 -11.01 10.54 6.14
C ALA A 52 -12.39 9.85 6.09
N LEU A 53 -12.42 8.51 6.07
CA LEU A 53 -13.67 7.74 6.12
C LEU A 53 -14.40 7.90 7.45
N ALA A 54 -13.69 8.00 8.58
CA ALA A 54 -14.29 8.26 9.88
C ALA A 54 -14.90 9.66 9.95
N LEU A 55 -14.20 10.67 9.44
CA LEU A 55 -14.69 12.06 9.33
C LEU A 55 -15.88 12.15 8.37
N ALA A 56 -15.87 11.42 7.27
CA ALA A 56 -16.99 11.32 6.32
C ALA A 56 -18.24 10.75 7.01
N LYS A 57 -18.09 9.65 7.75
CA LYS A 57 -19.18 9.04 8.53
C LYS A 57 -19.71 9.95 9.63
N ALA A 58 -18.84 10.73 10.25
CA ALA A 58 -19.21 11.74 11.24
C ALA A 58 -19.84 13.00 10.61
N GLY A 59 -19.91 13.10 9.28
CA GLY A 59 -20.46 14.25 8.57
C GLY A 59 -19.61 15.52 8.66
N MET A 60 -18.35 15.41 9.11
CA MET A 60 -17.45 16.53 9.34
C MET A 60 -16.79 17.06 8.06
N ILE A 61 -16.81 16.27 6.99
CA ILE A 61 -16.23 16.63 5.69
C ILE A 61 -17.27 16.44 4.58
N LYS A 62 -17.14 17.22 3.52
CA LYS A 62 -17.98 17.11 2.31
C LYS A 62 -17.18 16.66 1.09
N LYS A 63 -15.86 16.85 1.11
CA LYS A 63 -14.98 16.46 0.01
C LYS A 63 -13.68 15.82 0.51
N VAL A 64 -13.17 14.91 -0.30
CA VAL A 64 -11.82 14.35 -0.20
C VAL A 64 -11.07 14.72 -1.47
N LEU A 65 -9.96 15.44 -1.35
CA LEU A 65 -9.15 15.86 -2.49
C LEU A 65 -8.01 14.86 -2.72
N VAL A 66 -7.87 14.35 -3.94
CA VAL A 66 -6.72 13.52 -4.35
C VAL A 66 -6.11 14.03 -5.65
N HIS A 67 -4.78 13.99 -5.75
CA HIS A 67 -4.10 14.31 -7.00
C HIS A 67 -4.39 13.26 -8.09
N GLU A 68 -4.28 11.98 -7.72
CA GLU A 68 -4.52 10.82 -8.57
C GLU A 68 -5.30 9.74 -7.83
N VAL A 69 -6.18 9.03 -8.54
CA VAL A 69 -6.94 7.88 -8.00
C VAL A 69 -6.04 6.70 -7.59
N SER A 70 -4.84 6.60 -8.18
CA SER A 70 -3.81 5.61 -7.82
C SER A 70 -3.37 5.72 -6.35
N ARG A 71 -3.59 6.87 -5.70
CA ARG A 71 -3.26 7.11 -4.28
C ARG A 71 -4.24 6.44 -3.33
N LEU A 72 -5.44 6.09 -3.77
CA LEU A 72 -6.47 5.50 -2.91
C LEU A 72 -6.24 4.01 -2.63
N GLY A 73 -5.45 3.31 -3.45
CA GLY A 73 -5.21 1.89 -3.26
C GLY A 73 -4.32 1.25 -4.32
N ARG A 74 -3.74 0.09 -3.99
CA ARG A 74 -2.89 -0.69 -4.91
C ARG A 74 -3.67 -1.47 -5.97
N ARG A 75 -4.96 -1.71 -5.72
CA ARG A 75 -5.82 -2.52 -6.58
C ARG A 75 -7.05 -1.71 -7.00
N PRO A 76 -7.50 -1.83 -8.26
CA PRO A 76 -8.70 -1.13 -8.72
C PRO A 76 -9.93 -1.40 -7.86
N SER A 77 -10.11 -2.64 -7.39
CA SER A 77 -11.22 -3.01 -6.50
C SER A 77 -11.21 -2.22 -5.19
N GLY A 78 -10.04 -2.04 -4.58
CA GLY A 78 -9.91 -1.27 -3.34
C GLY A 78 -10.24 0.21 -3.54
N VAL A 79 -9.82 0.79 -4.67
CA VAL A 79 -10.16 2.18 -5.04
C VAL A 79 -11.67 2.34 -5.19
N MET A 80 -12.33 1.44 -5.92
CA MET A 80 -13.79 1.47 -6.11
C MET A 80 -14.53 1.36 -4.76
N SER A 81 -14.12 0.46 -3.87
CA SER A 81 -14.74 0.33 -2.54
C SER A 81 -14.64 1.60 -1.70
N VAL A 82 -13.53 2.33 -1.81
CA VAL A 82 -13.34 3.62 -1.12
C VAL A 82 -14.26 4.69 -1.69
N VAL A 83 -14.35 4.77 -3.01
CA VAL A 83 -15.25 5.71 -3.70
C VAL A 83 -16.70 5.45 -3.28
N GLU A 84 -17.14 4.18 -3.31
CA GLU A 84 -18.50 3.80 -2.89
C GLU A 84 -18.78 4.16 -1.42
N ALA A 85 -17.80 3.97 -0.54
CA ALA A 85 -17.93 4.32 0.88
C ALA A 85 -18.07 5.84 1.10
N LEU A 86 -17.34 6.66 0.35
CA LEU A 86 -17.44 8.12 0.39
C LEU A 86 -18.78 8.60 -0.16
N GLU A 87 -19.20 8.06 -1.30
CA GLU A 87 -20.47 8.38 -1.94
C GLU A 87 -21.66 8.03 -1.03
N GLY A 88 -21.60 6.90 -0.33
CA GLY A 88 -22.62 6.51 0.66
C GLY A 88 -22.75 7.48 1.84
N CYS A 89 -21.74 8.31 2.09
CA CYS A 89 -21.77 9.37 3.12
C CYS A 89 -22.09 10.76 2.54
N CYS A 90 -22.46 10.88 1.26
CA CYS A 90 -22.56 12.16 0.55
C CYS A 90 -21.24 12.97 0.57
N VAL A 91 -20.11 12.28 0.50
CA VAL A 91 -18.78 12.90 0.42
C VAL A 91 -18.22 12.71 -0.99
N SER A 92 -17.89 13.83 -1.66
CA SER A 92 -17.36 13.83 -3.03
C SER A 92 -15.85 13.58 -3.01
N LEU A 93 -15.36 12.72 -3.90
CA LEU A 93 -13.93 12.62 -4.18
C LEU A 93 -13.62 13.57 -5.35
N TYR A 94 -12.77 14.56 -5.10
CA TYR A 94 -12.23 15.43 -6.14
C TYR A 94 -10.91 14.89 -6.66
N TRP A 95 -10.89 14.61 -7.96
CA TRP A 95 -9.72 14.11 -8.66
C TRP A 95 -9.04 15.23 -9.42
N HIS A 96 -7.94 15.76 -8.86
CA HIS A 96 -7.29 16.97 -9.36
C HIS A 96 -6.73 16.84 -10.77
N ALA A 97 -6.01 15.76 -11.09
CA ALA A 97 -5.40 15.59 -12.40
C ALA A 97 -6.43 15.53 -13.55
N GLN A 98 -7.69 15.21 -13.25
CA GLN A 98 -8.79 15.13 -14.21
C GLN A 98 -9.79 16.27 -14.04
N SER A 99 -9.60 17.13 -13.02
CA SER A 99 -10.50 18.22 -12.64
C SER A 99 -11.97 17.80 -12.58
N ILE A 100 -12.22 16.62 -11.98
CA ILE A 100 -13.54 15.99 -11.94
C ILE A 100 -13.89 15.47 -10.54
N GLU A 101 -15.19 15.40 -10.23
CA GLU A 101 -15.72 14.93 -8.95
C GLU A 101 -16.58 13.68 -9.10
N THR A 102 -16.57 12.79 -8.10
CA THR A 102 -17.42 11.58 -8.09
C THR A 102 -18.88 11.88 -7.82
N LEU A 103 -19.20 12.96 -7.12
CA LEU A 103 -20.57 13.40 -6.85
C LEU A 103 -20.89 14.73 -7.53
N LEU A 104 -22.16 14.90 -7.87
CA LEU A 104 -22.77 16.18 -8.23
C LEU A 104 -23.16 16.96 -6.96
N PRO A 105 -23.44 18.27 -7.05
CA PRO A 105 -23.82 19.08 -5.89
C PRO A 105 -25.05 18.57 -5.10
N ASN A 106 -25.90 17.76 -5.73
CA ASN A 106 -27.08 17.14 -5.13
C ASN A 106 -26.81 15.77 -4.49
N CYS A 107 -25.54 15.41 -4.23
CA CYS A 107 -25.11 14.10 -3.73
C CYS A 107 -25.43 12.92 -4.67
N LYS A 108 -25.85 13.15 -5.92
CA LYS A 108 -25.97 12.05 -6.90
C LYS A 108 -24.61 11.75 -7.52
N ARG A 109 -24.39 10.49 -7.86
CA ARG A 109 -23.20 10.06 -8.60
C ARG A 109 -23.05 10.84 -9.90
N ASN A 110 -21.84 11.28 -10.18
CA ASN A 110 -21.47 11.83 -11.47
C ASN A 110 -21.19 10.67 -12.46
N PRO A 111 -22.06 10.43 -13.46
CA PRO A 111 -21.92 9.30 -14.36
C PRO A 111 -20.63 9.35 -15.20
N ALA A 112 -20.13 10.55 -15.53
CA ALA A 112 -18.90 10.70 -16.29
C ALA A 112 -17.69 10.15 -15.50
N THR A 113 -17.58 10.54 -14.23
CA THR A 113 -16.53 10.05 -13.33
C THR A 113 -16.65 8.55 -13.08
N GLY A 114 -17.88 8.05 -12.87
CA GLY A 114 -18.13 6.63 -12.67
C GLY A 114 -17.68 5.77 -13.86
N ILE A 115 -18.03 6.18 -15.08
CA ILE A 115 -17.61 5.50 -16.32
C ILE A 115 -16.08 5.55 -16.46
N MET A 116 -15.48 6.70 -16.22
CA MET A 116 -14.03 6.87 -16.32
C MET A 116 -13.28 5.96 -15.33
N LEU A 117 -13.73 5.91 -14.08
CA LEU A 117 -13.15 5.03 -13.05
C LEU A 117 -13.30 3.55 -13.43
N ALA A 118 -14.47 3.14 -13.90
CA ALA A 118 -14.72 1.77 -14.33
C ALA A 118 -13.83 1.36 -15.52
N LEU A 119 -13.72 2.23 -16.53
CA LEU A 119 -12.86 1.99 -17.69
C LEU A 119 -11.40 1.81 -17.27
N LEU A 120 -10.88 2.72 -16.45
CA LEU A 120 -9.49 2.65 -15.96
C LEU A 120 -9.24 1.43 -15.09
N ALA A 121 -10.24 1.03 -14.29
CA ALA A 121 -10.18 -0.17 -13.48
C ALA A 121 -10.07 -1.44 -14.34
N GLU A 122 -10.86 -1.52 -15.42
CA GLU A 122 -10.80 -2.65 -16.36
C GLU A 122 -9.51 -2.65 -17.18
N MET A 123 -9.05 -1.48 -17.64
CA MET A 123 -7.75 -1.36 -18.32
C MET A 123 -6.60 -1.86 -17.44
N ALA A 124 -6.56 -1.45 -16.17
CA ALA A 124 -5.54 -1.89 -15.23
C ALA A 124 -5.56 -3.42 -14.99
N ARG A 125 -6.75 -4.04 -15.00
CA ARG A 125 -6.87 -5.52 -14.88
C ARG A 125 -6.35 -6.22 -16.13
N ALA A 126 -6.73 -5.74 -17.31
CA ALA A 126 -6.30 -6.31 -18.58
C ALA A 126 -4.78 -6.24 -18.76
N GLU A 127 -4.15 -5.12 -18.35
CA GLU A 127 -2.70 -4.96 -18.35
C GLU A 127 -2.02 -5.95 -17.38
N GLU A 128 -2.57 -6.12 -16.18
CA GLU A 128 -2.04 -7.06 -15.21
C GLU A 128 -2.13 -8.52 -15.70
N GLU A 129 -3.24 -8.89 -16.34
CA GLU A 129 -3.43 -10.20 -16.95
C GLU A 129 -2.44 -10.45 -18.08
N THR A 130 -2.29 -9.50 -19.00
CA THR A 130 -1.29 -9.55 -20.08
C THR A 130 0.12 -9.71 -19.53
N MET A 131 0.47 -9.00 -18.46
CA MET A 131 1.78 -9.12 -17.80
C MET A 131 1.99 -10.51 -17.19
N ARG A 132 0.97 -11.05 -16.52
CA ARG A 132 1.01 -12.41 -15.95
C ARG A 132 1.19 -13.47 -17.04
N GLU A 133 0.47 -13.36 -18.15
CA GLU A 133 0.61 -14.27 -19.29
C GLU A 133 2.03 -14.28 -19.84
N ARG A 134 2.63 -13.09 -20.02
CA ARG A 134 4.02 -12.96 -20.48
C ARG A 134 5.01 -13.61 -19.51
N ILE A 135 4.84 -13.38 -18.21
CA ILE A 135 5.68 -14.00 -17.18
C ILE A 135 5.54 -15.52 -17.22
N ASN A 136 4.31 -16.04 -17.25
CA ASN A 136 4.04 -17.47 -17.26
C ASN A 136 4.60 -18.15 -18.53
N SER A 137 4.46 -17.51 -19.68
CA SER A 137 5.07 -17.95 -20.94
C SER A 137 6.60 -18.04 -20.84
N GLY A 138 7.24 -17.01 -20.29
CA GLY A 138 8.69 -16.99 -20.05
C GLY A 138 9.14 -18.09 -19.08
N LEU A 139 8.39 -18.33 -18.00
CA LEU A 139 8.67 -19.40 -17.05
C LEU A 139 8.50 -20.79 -17.68
N ALA A 140 7.48 -20.98 -18.52
CA ALA A 140 7.27 -22.23 -19.25
C ALA A 140 8.42 -22.50 -20.24
N GLU A 141 8.89 -21.48 -20.94
CA GLU A 141 10.04 -21.59 -21.84
C GLU A 141 11.34 -21.88 -21.09
N ALA A 142 11.58 -21.22 -19.95
CA ALA A 142 12.73 -21.51 -19.10
C ALA A 142 12.74 -22.97 -18.62
N ARG A 143 11.57 -23.50 -18.22
CA ARG A 143 11.43 -24.92 -17.85
C ARG A 143 11.70 -25.85 -19.03
N ARG A 144 11.21 -25.53 -20.24
CA ARG A 144 11.51 -26.32 -21.46
C ARG A 144 13.00 -26.36 -21.78
N LYS A 145 13.72 -25.26 -21.52
CA LYS A 145 15.18 -25.18 -21.67
C LYS A 145 15.96 -25.85 -20.52
N GLY A 146 15.28 -26.49 -19.58
CA GLY A 146 15.92 -27.15 -18.43
C GLY A 146 16.44 -26.20 -17.35
N VAL A 147 16.06 -24.92 -17.39
CA VAL A 147 16.45 -23.95 -16.36
C VAL A 147 15.72 -24.28 -15.06
N THR A 148 16.47 -24.48 -13.98
CA THR A 148 15.90 -24.67 -12.64
C THR A 148 15.47 -23.32 -12.07
N LEU A 149 14.16 -23.15 -11.87
CA LEU A 149 13.57 -21.93 -11.33
C LEU A 149 13.56 -21.94 -9.80
N GLY A 150 13.62 -20.75 -9.19
CA GLY A 150 13.56 -20.58 -7.74
C GLY A 150 14.94 -20.67 -7.07
N ARG A 151 14.96 -21.07 -5.80
CA ARG A 151 16.18 -21.12 -5.01
C ARG A 151 17.14 -22.20 -5.56
N PRO A 152 18.42 -21.90 -5.82
CA PRO A 152 19.37 -22.89 -6.33
C PRO A 152 19.46 -24.12 -5.42
N VAL A 153 19.46 -25.30 -6.04
CA VAL A 153 19.66 -26.58 -5.34
C VAL A 153 21.04 -26.55 -4.66
N GLY A 154 21.12 -26.98 -3.41
CA GLY A 154 22.37 -26.96 -2.63
C GLY A 154 22.73 -25.61 -2.01
N SER A 155 21.99 -24.51 -2.25
CA SER A 155 22.22 -23.22 -1.57
C SER A 155 21.80 -23.20 -0.09
N GLY A 156 21.43 -24.35 0.47
CA GLY A 156 21.27 -24.51 1.91
C GLY A 156 22.61 -24.33 2.62
N LEU A 157 22.59 -23.73 3.81
CA LEU A 157 23.74 -23.83 4.71
C LEU A 157 23.97 -25.30 5.03
N ASP A 158 25.22 -25.76 4.88
CA ASP A 158 25.67 -27.05 5.38
C ASP A 158 25.49 -27.13 6.91
N ALA A 159 25.55 -28.34 7.47
CA ALA A 159 25.36 -28.51 8.91
C ALA A 159 26.38 -27.69 9.71
N ALA A 160 27.64 -27.68 9.28
CA ALA A 160 28.72 -26.94 9.95
C ALA A 160 28.49 -25.42 9.94
N ALA A 161 28.23 -24.80 8.78
CA ALA A 161 27.97 -23.36 8.72
C ALA A 161 26.62 -22.99 9.33
N LEU A 162 25.63 -23.89 9.35
CA LEU A 162 24.38 -23.68 10.09
C LEU A 162 24.65 -23.54 11.59
N LEU A 163 25.48 -24.41 12.17
CA LEU A 163 25.87 -24.36 13.58
C LEU A 163 26.71 -23.11 13.88
N VAL A 164 27.63 -22.73 12.99
CA VAL A 164 28.46 -21.51 13.13
C VAL A 164 27.62 -20.24 13.02
N LYS A 165 26.60 -20.22 12.16
CA LYS A 165 25.70 -19.07 11.98
C LYS A 165 24.73 -18.89 13.15
N HIS A 166 24.37 -19.98 13.82
CA HIS A 166 23.34 -20.00 14.87
C HIS A 166 23.91 -20.45 16.23
N LYS A 167 25.03 -19.86 16.65
CA LYS A 167 25.69 -20.18 17.94
C LYS A 167 24.81 -19.90 19.15
N ASP A 168 23.96 -18.87 19.07
CA ASP A 168 22.95 -18.51 20.05
C ASP A 168 21.94 -19.65 20.27
N VAL A 169 21.43 -20.22 19.17
CA VAL A 169 20.51 -21.37 19.19
C VAL A 169 21.21 -22.61 19.70
N VAL A 170 22.44 -22.88 19.25
CA VAL A 170 23.24 -24.02 19.73
C VAL A 170 23.45 -23.94 21.24
N LYS A 171 23.79 -22.75 21.76
CA LYS A 171 23.97 -22.53 23.21
C LYS A 171 22.67 -22.81 23.97
N ALA A 172 21.54 -22.31 23.50
CA ALA A 172 20.24 -22.53 24.14
C ALA A 172 19.84 -24.02 24.16
N LEU A 173 20.03 -24.73 23.05
CA LEU A 173 19.71 -26.16 22.94
C LEU A 173 20.64 -27.02 23.81
N LYS A 174 21.94 -26.70 23.87
CA LYS A 174 22.89 -27.38 24.78
C LYS A 174 22.59 -27.13 26.25
N ALA A 175 21.95 -26.00 26.58
CA ALA A 175 21.45 -25.72 27.93
C ALA A 175 20.14 -26.47 28.27
N GLY A 176 19.72 -27.44 27.44
CA GLY A 176 18.52 -28.25 27.67
C GLY A 176 17.20 -27.55 27.33
N GLN A 177 17.24 -26.39 26.68
CA GLN A 177 16.02 -25.69 26.30
C GLN A 177 15.26 -26.44 25.21
N SER A 178 13.94 -26.52 25.35
CA SER A 178 13.09 -27.06 24.28
C SER A 178 13.19 -26.20 23.02
N VAL A 179 12.99 -26.80 21.84
CA VAL A 179 13.00 -26.09 20.54
C VAL A 179 12.12 -24.83 20.57
N ARG A 180 10.94 -24.93 21.18
CA ARG A 180 10.00 -23.81 21.31
C ARG A 180 10.55 -22.70 22.20
N ASN A 181 11.18 -23.05 23.33
CA ASN A 181 11.74 -22.06 24.23
C ASN A 181 13.00 -21.41 23.64
N ALA A 182 13.87 -22.20 23.03
CA ALA A 182 15.05 -21.72 22.32
C ALA A 182 14.68 -20.73 21.19
N ALA A 183 13.60 -20.99 20.44
CA ALA A 183 13.10 -20.07 19.42
C ALA A 183 12.65 -18.72 20.01
N LYS A 184 11.95 -18.73 21.15
CA LYS A 184 11.55 -17.49 21.85
C LYS A 184 12.76 -16.71 22.36
N ILE A 185 13.71 -17.39 23.01
CA ILE A 185 14.90 -16.77 23.61
C ILE A 185 15.80 -16.14 22.54
N THR A 186 15.95 -16.81 21.39
CA THR A 186 16.86 -16.36 20.31
C THR A 186 16.17 -15.49 19.26
N GLY A 187 14.84 -15.36 19.30
CA GLY A 187 14.04 -14.65 18.30
C GLY A 187 14.07 -15.30 16.91
N LYS A 188 14.54 -16.54 16.79
CA LYS A 188 14.64 -17.27 15.51
C LYS A 188 13.38 -18.08 15.23
N GLY A 189 13.06 -18.27 13.96
CA GLY A 189 11.94 -19.10 13.54
C GLY A 189 12.05 -20.55 14.04
N PRO A 190 10.96 -21.19 14.50
CA PRO A 190 10.98 -22.56 15.03
C PRO A 190 11.60 -23.57 14.06
N SER A 191 11.33 -23.44 12.76
CA SER A 191 11.90 -24.28 11.70
C SER A 191 13.42 -24.16 11.59
N THR A 192 13.98 -22.97 11.86
CA THR A 192 15.43 -22.76 11.88
C THR A 192 16.05 -23.44 13.09
N VAL A 193 15.41 -23.31 14.27
CA VAL A 193 15.87 -23.97 15.50
C VAL A 193 15.79 -25.50 15.38
N GLN A 194 14.75 -26.04 14.76
CA GLN A 194 14.63 -27.48 14.48
C GLN A 194 15.75 -27.97 13.57
N ARG A 195 16.08 -27.23 12.51
CA ARG A 195 17.21 -27.59 11.63
C ARG A 195 18.55 -27.57 12.35
N VAL A 196 18.78 -26.59 13.24
CA VAL A 196 19.97 -26.54 14.10
C VAL A 196 20.00 -27.71 15.09
N ALA A 197 18.87 -28.06 15.70
CA ALA A 197 18.77 -29.18 16.62
C ALA A 197 19.02 -30.53 15.91
N ALA A 198 18.52 -30.70 14.67
CA ALA A 198 18.80 -31.86 13.85
C ALA A 198 20.29 -31.93 13.48
N ALA A 199 20.89 -30.81 13.08
CA ALA A 199 22.32 -30.72 12.76
C ALA A 199 23.24 -30.94 13.98
N LEU A 200 22.76 -30.76 15.22
CA LEU A 200 23.50 -31.07 16.44
C LEU A 200 23.49 -32.56 16.81
N LYS A 201 22.50 -33.31 16.31
CA LYS A 201 22.31 -34.74 16.59
C LYS A 201 22.84 -35.65 15.48
N ALA A 202 23.02 -35.09 14.29
CA ALA A 202 23.69 -35.72 13.16
C ALA A 202 25.21 -35.70 13.37
#